data_AF-A0A4Y2DRV7-F1
#
_entry.id   AF-A0A4Y2DRV7-F1
#
_cell.length_a   1.000
_cell.length_b   1.000
_cell.length_c   1.000
_cell.angle_alpha   90.00
_cell.angle_beta   90.00
_cell.angle_gamma   90.00
#
_symmetry.space_group_name_H-M   'P 1'
#
loop_
_entity.id
_entity.type
_entity.pdbx_description
1 polymer ?
#
loop_
_entity_poly.entity_id
_entity_poly.type
_entity_poly.pdbx_seq_one_letter_code
_entity_poly.pdbx_strand_id
1 'polypeptide(L)'
;MNDLTLRDKCQVYIPKPRVPHIIIFDIPPQDGDQAAHENNFILQLKESNELTDQEIKAVFKKKGRGSLQNWILAMQSKNYQEIKDKKRLRCGFNSYLFKEFLEPLRCFGCYRFGHLKRNCRETKPTCTKCTANHDPKGCTNPHPICRNCVLCNKSTNLKIRADHMSNSNLCPMYLREIEFIAKHTIYG
;
A
#
# COMPACT_ATOMS: atom_id res chain seq x y z
N MET A 1 -35.17 25.06 24.69
CA MET A 1 -33.87 24.37 24.64
C MET A 1 -34.07 23.16 23.75
N ASN A 2 -33.62 23.21 22.49
CA ASN A 2 -33.78 22.11 21.55
C ASN A 2 -32.79 21.01 21.91
N ASP A 3 -33.33 19.88 22.37
CA ASP A 3 -32.59 18.68 22.68
C ASP A 3 -32.19 17.98 21.37
N LEU A 4 -31.03 18.36 20.83
CA LEU A 4 -30.44 17.72 19.65
C LEU A 4 -29.99 16.31 20.03
N THR A 5 -30.69 15.30 19.52
CA THR A 5 -30.36 13.90 19.76
C THR A 5 -29.06 13.52 19.06
N LEU A 6 -28.34 12.52 19.56
CA LEU A 6 -27.08 12.01 18.96
C LEU A 6 -27.22 11.63 17.47
N ARG A 7 -28.43 11.29 17.01
CA ARG A 7 -28.72 11.04 15.59
C ARG A 7 -28.50 12.26 14.70
N ASP A 8 -28.72 13.46 15.22
CA ASP A 8 -28.61 14.71 14.47
C ASP A 8 -27.15 15.18 14.30
N LYS A 9 -26.21 14.53 15.01
CA LYS A 9 -24.77 14.89 15.01
C LYS A 9 -23.85 13.79 14.49
N CYS A 10 -24.35 12.57 14.29
CA CYS A 10 -23.54 11.42 13.92
C CYS A 10 -23.95 10.87 12.56
N GLN A 11 -23.09 11.05 11.55
CA GLN A 11 -23.16 10.30 10.30
C GLN A 11 -22.39 9.00 10.45
N VAL A 12 -23.05 7.86 10.22
CA VAL A 12 -22.38 6.56 10.16
C VAL A 12 -21.60 6.49 8.84
N TYR A 13 -20.28 6.64 8.92
CA TYR A 13 -19.40 6.40 7.77
C TYR A 13 -19.23 4.89 7.59
N ILE A 14 -19.83 4.34 6.54
CA ILE A 14 -19.57 2.97 6.10
C ILE A 14 -18.29 3.02 5.25
N PRO A 15 -17.18 2.40 5.70
CA PRO A 15 -15.97 2.36 4.91
C PRO A 15 -16.24 1.69 3.56
N LYS A 16 -15.85 2.35 2.47
CA LYS A 16 -15.94 1.73 1.15
C LYS A 16 -15.09 0.46 1.15
N PRO A 17 -15.61 -0.67 0.67
CA PRO A 17 -14.83 -1.89 0.63
C PRO A 17 -13.63 -1.72 -0.31
N ARG A 18 -12.54 -2.43 0.00
CA ARG A 18 -11.32 -2.36 -0.80
C ARG A 18 -11.53 -3.14 -2.09
N VAL A 19 -11.17 -2.52 -3.22
CA VAL A 19 -11.09 -3.19 -4.52
C VAL A 19 -9.65 -3.64 -4.81
N PRO A 20 -9.42 -4.57 -5.75
CA PRO A 20 -8.08 -5.00 -6.12
C PRO A 20 -7.24 -3.82 -6.60
N HIS A 21 -6.03 -3.73 -6.06
CA HIS A 21 -5.03 -2.78 -6.53
C HIS A 21 -3.92 -3.55 -7.22
N ILE A 22 -3.42 -3.03 -8.33
CA ILE A 22 -2.22 -3.53 -9.00
C ILE A 22 -1.14 -2.46 -8.97
N ILE A 23 0.10 -2.89 -9.04
CA ILE A 23 1.26 -2.04 -9.29
C ILE A 23 1.84 -2.39 -10.66
N ILE A 24 1.93 -1.38 -11.54
CA ILE A 24 2.59 -1.46 -12.84
C ILE A 24 3.97 -0.81 -12.70
N PHE A 25 5.02 -1.51 -13.12
CA PHE A 25 6.40 -1.08 -12.92
C PHE A 25 6.96 -0.33 -14.12
N ASP A 26 7.93 0.55 -13.84
CA ASP A 26 8.83 1.14 -14.84
C ASP A 26 8.13 1.98 -15.93
N ILE A 27 7.09 2.73 -15.55
CA ILE A 27 6.40 3.67 -16.45
C ILE A 27 7.25 4.95 -16.56
N PRO A 28 7.59 5.40 -17.79
CA PRO A 28 8.35 6.63 -17.97
C PRO A 28 7.54 7.84 -17.51
N PRO A 29 8.17 8.83 -16.84
CA PRO A 29 7.51 10.10 -16.57
C PRO A 29 7.19 10.79 -17.89
N GLN A 30 6.11 11.56 -17.90
CA GLN A 30 5.76 12.44 -19.02
C GLN A 30 5.68 13.88 -18.54
N ASP A 31 6.13 14.78 -19.40
CA ASP A 31 6.04 16.21 -19.20
C ASP A 31 4.61 16.70 -19.55
N GLY A 32 4.15 17.76 -18.89
CA GLY A 32 2.83 18.35 -19.12
C GLY A 32 1.75 17.92 -18.13
N ASP A 33 0.50 17.86 -18.60
CA ASP A 33 -0.67 17.56 -17.76
C ASP A 33 -0.68 16.10 -17.30
N GLN A 34 -0.43 15.90 -16.00
CA GLN A 34 -0.40 14.59 -15.38
C GLN A 34 -1.75 13.87 -15.46
N ALA A 35 -2.87 14.60 -15.38
CA ALA A 35 -4.20 14.00 -15.41
C ALA A 35 -4.52 13.46 -16.82
N ALA A 36 -4.21 14.26 -17.85
CA ALA A 36 -4.34 13.81 -19.24
C ALA A 36 -3.46 12.58 -19.53
N HIS A 37 -2.21 12.58 -19.04
CA HIS A 37 -1.32 11.44 -19.19
C HIS A 37 -1.86 10.17 -18.49
N GLU A 38 -2.36 10.32 -17.26
CA GLU A 38 -3.00 9.22 -16.52
C GLU A 38 -4.19 8.63 -17.28
N ASN A 39 -5.09 9.49 -17.75
CA ASN A 39 -6.27 9.07 -18.50
C ASN A 39 -5.90 8.37 -19.80
N ASN A 40 -4.95 8.92 -20.57
CA ASN A 40 -4.48 8.31 -21.82
C ASN A 40 -3.83 6.94 -21.57
N PHE A 41 -3.03 6.81 -20.52
CA PHE A 41 -2.42 5.52 -20.15
C PHE A 41 -3.50 4.48 -19.79
N ILE A 42 -4.50 4.87 -19.00
CA ILE A 42 -5.60 3.97 -18.60
C ILE A 42 -6.43 3.55 -19.81
N LEU A 43 -6.72 4.47 -20.74
CA LEU A 43 -7.44 4.15 -21.98
C LEU A 43 -6.69 3.13 -22.83
N GLN A 44 -5.40 3.36 -23.09
CA GLN A 44 -4.55 2.43 -23.83
C GLN A 44 -4.44 1.08 -23.13
N LEU A 45 -4.33 1.06 -21.80
CA LEU A 45 -4.29 -0.16 -21.00
C LEU A 45 -5.58 -0.98 -21.15
N LYS A 46 -6.74 -0.33 -21.15
CA LYS A 46 -8.04 -1.00 -21.33
C LYS A 46 -8.13 -1.64 -22.72
N GLU A 47 -7.88 -0.85 -23.76
CA GLU A 47 -7.94 -1.28 -25.16
C GLU A 47 -6.98 -2.45 -25.43
N SER A 48 -5.72 -2.32 -25.01
CA SER A 48 -4.66 -3.29 -25.31
C SER A 48 -4.83 -4.65 -24.62
N ASN A 49 -5.67 -4.72 -23.58
CA ASN A 49 -5.92 -5.96 -22.82
C ASN A 49 -7.40 -6.36 -22.82
N GLU A 50 -8.23 -5.76 -23.68
CA GLU A 50 -9.66 -6.07 -23.82
C GLU A 50 -10.42 -5.98 -22.49
N LEU A 51 -10.05 -4.99 -21.66
CA LEU A 51 -10.71 -4.78 -20.37
C LEU A 51 -12.06 -4.09 -20.56
N THR A 52 -12.98 -4.35 -19.62
CA THR A 52 -14.29 -3.71 -19.66
C THR A 52 -14.21 -2.20 -19.37
N ASP A 53 -15.26 -1.47 -19.77
CA ASP A 53 -15.38 -0.02 -19.53
C ASP A 53 -15.47 0.37 -18.05
N GLN A 54 -15.49 -0.59 -17.14
CA GLN A 54 -15.44 -0.36 -15.70
C GLN A 54 -14.29 0.57 -15.29
N GLU A 55 -14.54 1.37 -14.25
CA GLU A 55 -13.60 2.38 -13.78
C GLU A 55 -12.27 1.75 -13.33
N ILE A 56 -11.17 2.28 -13.86
CA ILE A 56 -9.80 2.04 -13.37
C ILE A 56 -9.28 3.40 -12.93
N LYS A 57 -8.76 3.48 -11.71
CA LYS A 57 -8.30 4.74 -11.12
C LYS A 57 -6.83 4.66 -10.73
N ALA A 58 -6.04 5.64 -11.15
CA ALA A 58 -4.71 5.85 -10.59
C ALA A 58 -4.82 6.32 -9.13
N VAL A 59 -4.30 5.51 -8.20
CA VAL A 59 -4.39 5.79 -6.76
C VAL A 59 -3.23 6.69 -6.33
N PHE A 60 -2.00 6.27 -6.64
CA PHE A 60 -0.79 7.04 -6.42
C PHE A 60 0.37 6.42 -7.21
N LYS A 61 1.48 7.17 -7.27
CA LYS A 61 2.72 6.76 -7.95
C LYS A 61 3.83 6.59 -6.91
N LYS A 62 4.65 5.57 -7.09
CA LYS A 62 5.89 5.35 -6.32
C LYS A 62 7.08 5.65 -7.22
N LYS A 63 8.19 6.11 -6.63
CA LYS A 63 9.47 6.22 -7.32
C LYS A 63 9.90 4.82 -7.80
N GLY A 64 10.20 4.70 -9.09
CA GLY A 64 10.74 3.51 -9.72
C GLY A 64 12.27 3.58 -9.86
N ARG A 65 12.80 2.87 -10.85
CA ARG A 65 14.24 2.86 -11.16
C ARG A 65 14.61 4.14 -11.92
N GLY A 66 15.68 4.82 -11.49
CA GLY A 66 16.12 6.06 -12.13
C GLY A 66 15.02 7.14 -12.12
N SER A 67 14.63 7.60 -13.31
CA SER A 67 13.54 8.55 -13.53
C SER A 67 12.16 7.90 -13.64
N LEU A 68 12.07 6.58 -13.71
CA LEU A 68 10.82 5.84 -13.92
C LEU A 68 9.91 5.87 -12.69
N GLN A 69 8.64 5.57 -12.92
CA GLN A 69 7.57 5.57 -11.93
C GLN A 69 6.87 4.21 -11.89
N ASN A 70 6.48 3.78 -10.69
CA ASN A 70 5.60 2.62 -10.52
C ASN A 70 4.20 3.12 -10.18
N TRP A 71 3.20 2.75 -10.97
CA TRP A 71 1.84 3.25 -10.80
C TRP A 71 0.99 2.24 -10.06
N ILE A 72 0.23 2.70 -9.07
CA ILE A 72 -0.73 1.87 -8.36
C ILE A 72 -2.10 2.21 -8.91
N LEU A 73 -2.76 1.21 -9.51
CA LEU A 73 -4.09 1.34 -10.09
C LEU A 73 -5.09 0.55 -9.23
N ALA A 74 -6.22 1.16 -8.90
CA ALA A 74 -7.39 0.50 -8.37
C ALA A 74 -8.31 0.12 -9.52
N MET A 75 -8.84 -1.10 -9.52
CA MET A 75 -9.75 -1.58 -10.56
C MET A 75 -10.80 -2.50 -9.98
N GLN A 76 -11.92 -2.59 -10.69
CA GLN A 76 -13.00 -3.49 -10.29
C GLN A 76 -12.59 -4.96 -10.42
N SER A 77 -13.23 -5.79 -9.62
CA SER A 77 -13.01 -7.24 -9.50
C SER A 77 -12.99 -7.95 -10.84
N LYS A 78 -13.94 -7.65 -11.73
CA LYS A 78 -14.02 -8.25 -13.08
C LYS A 78 -12.74 -7.99 -13.89
N ASN A 79 -12.32 -6.73 -14.01
CA ASN A 79 -11.07 -6.39 -14.71
C ASN A 79 -9.84 -7.04 -14.09
N TYR A 80 -9.79 -7.20 -12.77
CA TYR A 80 -8.70 -7.91 -12.10
C TYR A 80 -8.69 -9.42 -12.44
N GLN A 81 -9.85 -10.08 -12.46
CA GLN A 81 -9.96 -11.51 -12.82
C GLN A 81 -9.44 -11.78 -14.24
N GLU A 82 -9.68 -10.88 -15.20
CA GLU A 82 -9.19 -11.00 -16.59
C GLU A 82 -7.66 -10.89 -16.73
N ILE A 83 -6.98 -10.32 -15.73
CA ILE A 83 -5.54 -10.09 -15.79
C ILE A 83 -4.73 -10.84 -14.74
N LYS A 84 -5.31 -11.30 -13.63
CA LYS A 84 -4.56 -11.80 -12.45
C LYS A 84 -3.50 -12.86 -12.76
N ASP A 85 -3.75 -13.71 -13.76
CA ASP A 85 -2.86 -14.83 -14.14
C ASP A 85 -1.79 -14.42 -15.15
N LYS A 86 -1.90 -13.21 -15.72
CA LYS A 86 -0.91 -12.61 -16.62
C LYS A 86 0.26 -12.09 -15.79
N LYS A 87 1.47 -12.17 -16.35
CA LYS A 87 2.67 -11.54 -15.75
C LYS A 87 2.87 -10.11 -16.21
N ARG A 88 2.33 -9.75 -17.38
CA ARG A 88 2.56 -8.47 -18.04
C ARG A 88 1.27 -7.94 -18.64
N LEU A 89 1.13 -6.61 -18.67
CA LEU A 89 0.04 -5.91 -19.33
C LEU A 89 0.57 -5.18 -20.55
N ARG A 90 -0.22 -5.16 -21.62
CA ARG A 90 0.06 -4.35 -22.82
C ARG A 90 -0.49 -2.95 -22.62
N CYS A 91 0.17 -1.91 -23.11
CA CYS A 91 -0.34 -0.55 -23.10
C CYS A 91 0.22 0.18 -24.32
N GLY A 92 -0.59 0.29 -25.36
CA GLY A 92 -0.12 0.63 -26.70
C GLY A 92 0.91 -0.40 -27.17
N PHE A 93 2.05 0.08 -27.68
CA PHE A 93 3.14 -0.78 -28.14
C PHE A 93 4.07 -1.28 -27.01
N ASN A 94 3.79 -0.91 -25.76
CA ASN A 94 4.62 -1.28 -24.62
C ASN A 94 4.03 -2.48 -23.88
N SER A 95 4.90 -3.22 -23.20
CA SER A 95 4.53 -4.27 -22.26
C SER A 95 5.15 -3.98 -20.91
N TYR A 96 4.35 -3.97 -19.85
CA TYR A 96 4.79 -3.65 -18.50
C TYR A 96 4.63 -4.84 -17.56
N LEU A 97 5.61 -5.05 -16.68
CA LEU A 97 5.47 -5.96 -15.55
C LEU A 97 4.44 -5.36 -14.60
N PHE A 98 3.54 -6.21 -14.08
CA PHE A 98 2.65 -5.79 -13.00
C PHE A 98 2.54 -6.90 -11.95
N LYS A 99 2.10 -6.50 -10.76
CA LYS A 99 1.77 -7.41 -9.66
C LYS A 99 0.54 -6.88 -8.93
N GLU A 100 -0.10 -7.75 -8.17
CA GLU A 100 -1.03 -7.28 -7.17
C GLU A 100 -0.33 -6.42 -6.11
N PHE A 101 -1.02 -5.38 -5.66
CA PHE A 101 -0.54 -4.44 -4.66
C PHE A 101 -1.31 -4.61 -3.33
N LEU A 102 -0.73 -5.40 -2.43
CA LEU A 102 -1.25 -5.67 -1.09
C LEU A 102 -0.42 -5.01 0.03
N GLU A 103 0.36 -3.97 -0.28
CA GLU A 103 1.29 -3.39 0.69
C GLU A 103 0.56 -2.61 1.80
N PRO A 104 0.73 -3.01 3.08
CA PRO A 104 0.17 -2.29 4.22
C PRO A 104 0.75 -0.89 4.39
N LEU A 105 -0.10 0.04 4.80
CA LEU A 105 0.31 1.40 5.15
C LEU A 105 1.26 1.36 6.35
N ARG A 106 2.53 1.71 6.14
CA ARG A 106 3.57 1.74 7.17
C ARG A 106 4.06 3.16 7.41
N CYS A 107 4.11 3.57 8.68
CA CYS A 107 4.63 4.88 9.05
C CYS A 107 6.15 4.91 8.90
N PHE A 108 6.69 5.86 8.11
CA PHE A 108 8.14 6.05 7.97
C PHE A 108 8.83 6.70 9.18
N GLY A 109 8.06 7.15 10.18
CA GLY A 109 8.59 7.67 11.45
C GLY A 109 8.79 6.57 12.49
N CYS A 110 7.74 5.80 12.77
CA CYS A 110 7.72 4.83 13.87
C CYS A 110 7.63 3.36 13.42
N TYR A 111 7.51 3.09 12.11
CA TYR A 111 7.40 1.75 11.50
C TYR A 111 6.20 0.90 11.92
N ARG A 112 5.23 1.48 12.64
CA ARG A 112 3.93 0.84 12.88
C ARG A 112 3.05 0.90 11.63
N PHE A 113 2.09 -0.01 11.56
CA PHE A 113 1.07 -0.04 10.51
C PHE A 113 -0.09 0.93 10.78
N GLY A 114 -0.85 1.23 9.73
CA GLY A 114 -2.15 1.93 9.81
C GLY A 114 -2.10 3.46 9.76
N HIS A 115 -0.91 4.09 9.69
CA HIS A 115 -0.82 5.54 9.56
C HIS A 115 0.41 6.02 8.77
N LEU A 116 0.28 7.23 8.23
CA LEU A 116 1.38 7.94 7.57
C LEU A 116 2.23 8.73 8.57
N LYS A 117 3.47 9.06 8.19
CA LYS A 117 4.38 9.88 9.01
C LYS A 117 3.74 11.21 9.46
N ARG A 118 2.98 11.87 8.57
CA ARG A 118 2.24 13.12 8.88
C ARG A 118 1.20 12.98 10.00
N ASN A 119 0.72 11.77 10.25
CA ASN A 119 -0.25 11.46 11.30
C ASN A 119 0.41 10.72 12.48
N CYS A 120 1.75 10.68 12.53
CA CYS A 120 2.48 9.97 13.57
C CYS A 120 2.50 10.79 14.86
N ARG A 121 2.23 10.12 15.98
CA ARG A 121 2.30 10.73 17.32
C ARG A 121 3.72 10.74 17.90
N GLU A 122 4.64 9.97 17.31
CA GLU A 122 6.02 9.91 17.75
C GLU A 122 6.78 11.13 17.19
N THR A 123 7.43 11.90 18.06
CA THR A 123 8.16 13.12 17.67
C THR A 123 9.57 12.85 17.16
N LYS A 124 10.16 11.71 17.55
CA LYS A 124 11.51 11.29 17.15
C LYS A 124 11.43 10.12 16.17
N PRO A 125 12.34 10.05 15.18
CA PRO A 125 12.42 8.89 14.30
C PRO A 125 12.81 7.64 15.11
N THR A 126 12.13 6.53 14.83
CA THR A 126 12.44 5.22 15.40
C THR A 126 13.38 4.47 14.46
N CYS A 127 14.46 3.91 14.98
CA CYS A 127 15.37 3.10 14.18
C CYS A 127 14.73 1.78 13.76
N THR A 128 14.86 1.42 12.48
CA THR A 128 14.36 0.15 11.93
C THR A 128 15.04 -1.07 12.51
N LYS A 129 16.30 -0.93 12.94
CA LYS A 129 17.14 -2.00 13.46
C LYS A 129 16.88 -2.24 14.94
N CYS A 130 16.99 -1.23 15.80
CA CYS A 130 16.92 -1.44 17.26
C CYS A 130 15.68 -0.87 17.94
N THR A 131 14.78 -0.20 17.22
CA THR A 131 13.57 0.45 17.74
C THR A 131 13.79 1.61 18.71
N ALA A 132 15.03 2.05 18.91
CA ALA A 132 15.36 3.24 19.70
C ALA A 132 15.15 4.54 18.88
N ASN A 133 15.13 5.67 19.57
CA ASN A 133 14.85 6.98 18.97
C ASN A 133 16.11 7.64 18.40
N HIS A 134 16.54 7.21 17.21
CA HIS A 134 17.67 7.78 16.47
C HIS A 134 17.59 7.42 14.98
N ASP A 135 18.43 8.04 14.16
CA ASP A 135 18.53 7.74 12.72
C ASP A 135 19.07 6.30 12.52
N PRO A 136 18.40 5.45 11.71
CA PRO A 136 18.87 4.11 11.39
C PRO A 136 20.31 4.03 10.83
N LYS A 137 20.77 5.05 10.09
CA LYS A 137 22.10 5.06 9.45
C LYS A 137 23.24 5.05 10.48
N GLY A 138 23.01 5.61 11.67
CA GLY A 138 23.98 5.66 12.76
C GLY A 138 23.82 4.52 13.78
N CYS A 139 23.05 3.48 13.47
CA CYS A 139 22.75 2.44 14.46
C CYS A 139 23.89 1.41 14.60
N THR A 140 24.53 1.39 15.76
CA THR A 140 25.61 0.45 16.11
C THR A 140 25.11 -0.84 16.76
N ASN A 141 23.81 -0.96 17.08
CA ASN A 141 23.27 -2.16 17.73
C ASN A 141 23.43 -3.37 16.79
N PRO A 142 24.09 -4.47 17.20
CA PRO A 142 24.30 -5.63 16.35
C PRO A 142 23.01 -6.43 16.11
N HIS A 143 22.08 -6.43 17.05
CA HIS A 143 20.90 -7.29 17.03
C HIS A 143 19.66 -6.52 16.55
N PRO A 144 19.11 -6.88 15.38
CA PRO A 144 17.87 -6.27 14.92
C PRO A 144 16.69 -6.75 15.76
N ILE A 145 15.75 -5.86 16.02
CA ILE A 145 14.51 -6.16 16.72
C ILE A 145 13.33 -5.44 16.05
N CYS A 146 12.25 -6.17 15.83
CA CYS A 146 11.08 -5.73 15.10
C CYS A 146 10.06 -5.16 16.08
N ARG A 147 9.80 -3.86 15.93
CA ARG A 147 8.87 -3.13 16.78
C ARG A 147 7.48 -3.77 16.82
N ASN A 148 6.97 -4.18 15.66
CA ASN A 148 5.60 -4.71 15.55
C ASN A 148 5.47 -6.11 16.19
N CYS A 149 6.48 -6.97 16.03
CA CYS A 149 6.46 -8.30 16.66
C CYS A 149 6.59 -8.18 18.18
N VAL A 150 7.47 -7.31 18.69
CA VAL A 150 7.58 -7.02 20.12
C VAL A 150 6.27 -6.49 20.69
N LEU A 151 5.63 -5.54 20.00
CA LEU A 151 4.32 -5.04 20.42
C LEU A 151 3.27 -6.16 20.46
N CYS A 152 3.24 -7.02 19.46
CA CYS A 152 2.30 -8.14 19.41
C CYS A 152 2.52 -9.11 20.57
N ASN A 153 3.77 -9.50 20.86
CA ASN A 153 4.09 -10.37 22.00
C ASN A 153 3.79 -9.71 23.36
N LYS A 154 3.73 -8.38 23.44
CA LYS A 154 3.32 -7.67 24.66
C LYS A 154 1.81 -7.60 24.80
N SER A 155 1.10 -7.35 23.70
CA SER A 155 -0.37 -7.22 23.69
C SER A 155 -1.10 -8.55 23.62
N THR A 156 -0.41 -9.62 23.22
CA THR A 156 -0.92 -10.98 23.09
C THR A 156 0.07 -11.91 23.76
N ASN A 157 -0.39 -13.02 24.36
CA ASN A 157 0.51 -14.01 24.97
C ASN A 157 1.20 -14.91 23.91
N LEU A 158 1.48 -14.37 22.72
CA LEU A 158 2.15 -15.05 21.63
C LEU A 158 3.68 -14.91 21.76
N LYS A 159 4.40 -15.86 21.19
CA LYS A 159 5.88 -15.90 21.18
C LYS A 159 6.43 -15.78 19.75
N ILE A 160 6.15 -14.66 19.10
CA ILE A 160 6.60 -14.39 17.72
C ILE A 160 8.08 -14.00 17.71
N ARG A 161 8.87 -14.59 16.82
CA ARG A 161 10.29 -14.21 16.58
C ARG A 161 10.36 -12.74 16.17
N ALA A 162 11.12 -11.94 16.91
CA ALA A 162 11.22 -10.49 16.69
C ALA A 162 12.61 -10.01 16.29
N ASP A 163 13.58 -10.91 16.14
CA ASP A 163 14.99 -10.70 15.76
C ASP A 163 15.18 -10.37 14.25
N HIS A 164 14.48 -9.35 13.76
CA HIS A 164 14.59 -8.85 12.39
C HIS A 164 14.27 -7.35 12.34
N MET A 165 14.66 -6.68 11.25
CA MET A 165 14.39 -5.25 11.11
C MET A 165 12.88 -4.98 10.96
N SER A 166 12.41 -3.85 11.50
CA SER A 166 10.99 -3.45 11.48
C SER A 166 10.44 -3.22 10.06
N ASN A 167 11.31 -3.12 9.06
CA ASN A 167 10.93 -2.97 7.65
C ASN A 167 11.00 -4.28 6.83
N SER A 168 11.31 -5.42 7.45
CA SER A 168 11.43 -6.72 6.78
C SER A 168 10.12 -7.15 6.10
N ASN A 169 10.24 -7.66 4.88
CA ASN A 169 9.12 -8.26 4.13
C ASN A 169 8.78 -9.69 4.61
N LEU A 170 9.65 -10.30 5.43
CA LEU A 170 9.42 -11.61 6.06
C LEU A 170 8.90 -11.48 7.51
N CYS A 171 8.58 -10.26 7.94
CA CYS A 171 8.03 -10.02 9.27
C CYS A 171 6.64 -10.70 9.40
N PRO A 172 6.39 -11.55 10.42
CA PRO A 172 5.10 -12.20 10.61
C PRO A 172 3.94 -11.20 10.72
N MET A 173 4.17 -10.06 11.37
CA MET A 173 3.16 -9.01 11.47
C MET A 173 2.91 -8.31 10.13
N TYR A 174 3.93 -8.18 9.27
CA TYR A 174 3.74 -7.64 7.93
C TYR A 174 2.93 -8.58 7.03
N LEU A 175 3.25 -9.88 7.07
CA LEU A 175 2.51 -10.90 6.33
C LEU A 175 1.05 -10.98 6.80
N ARG A 176 0.81 -10.91 8.11
CA ARG A 176 -0.54 -10.83 8.68
C ARG A 176 -1.33 -9.62 8.16
N GLU A 177 -0.70 -8.46 8.03
CA GLU A 177 -1.34 -7.27 7.46
C GLU A 177 -1.63 -7.43 5.96
N ILE A 178 -0.74 -8.07 5.19
CA ILE A 178 -0.99 -8.43 3.79
C ILE A 178 -2.22 -9.35 3.69
N GLU A 179 -2.27 -10.41 4.49
CA GLU A 179 -3.40 -11.34 4.52
C GLU A 179 -4.69 -10.64 4.93
N PHE A 180 -4.62 -9.72 5.90
CA PHE A 180 -5.76 -8.90 6.28
C PHE A 180 -6.27 -8.08 5.10
N ILE A 181 -5.37 -7.41 4.37
CA ILE A 181 -5.73 -6.62 3.18
C ILE A 181 -6.35 -7.52 2.10
N ALA A 182 -5.76 -8.68 1.82
CA ALA A 182 -6.28 -9.62 0.84
C ALA A 182 -7.69 -10.09 1.23
N LYS A 183 -7.91 -10.52 2.48
CA LYS A 183 -9.22 -10.97 2.98
C LYS A 183 -10.32 -9.91 2.89
N HIS A 184 -9.96 -8.63 2.98
CA HIS A 184 -10.90 -7.51 2.89
C HIS A 184 -10.95 -6.87 1.50
N THR A 185 -10.24 -7.44 0.52
CA THR A 185 -10.31 -7.02 -0.88
C THR A 185 -11.41 -7.81 -1.59
N ILE A 186 -12.31 -7.11 -2.27
CA ILE A 186 -13.39 -7.74 -3.04
C ILE A 186 -12.82 -8.22 -4.38
N TYR A 187 -12.56 -9.52 -4.51
CA TYR A 187 -12.10 -10.10 -5.78
C TYR A 187 -13.23 -10.50 -6.73
N GLY A 188 -14.49 -10.36 -6.31
CA GLY A 188 -15.65 -10.86 -7.04
C GLY A 188 -16.06 -12.23 -6.55
#